data_AF-A0A450WXQ4-F1
#
_entry.id   AF-A0A450WXQ4-F1
#
_cell.length_a   1.000
_cell.length_b   1.000
_cell.length_c   1.000
_cell.angle_alpha   90.00
_cell.angle_beta   90.00
_cell.angle_gamma   90.00
#
_symmetry.space_group_name_H-M   'P 1'
#
loop_
_entity.id
_entity.type
_entity.pdbx_description
1 polymer ?
#
loop_
_entity_poly.entity_id
_entity_poly.type
_entity_poly.pdbx_seq_one_letter_code
_entity_poly.pdbx_strand_id
1 'polypeptide(L)'
;MNYSSLLHEYTKAVASTDRLPSDNSRSVLMGLFGEVGGIMATVKKSYRERKAFAEYWNAMEEEFGDTLWYLAALCRRSGLDIRDVFPAVTTIEDREEIAEDTHPEAAVDGALLELGQAAGTLLQIEKLEEDIRGALRQFADRYLLALQAARIPFPRIVETNIAKVRGRFLEPEQEQLPSFDEEFPEEERLPAHFEIRIVQRKSGKSYMQWNGVFIGDPLTDNISNPDGYRFHDVFPLAHAAILHWSPTLRALIKHKSTNAKAIQKSMRRRMAAGPSSSRRGLPRGSSPEPRISIFSRGKPAFPSIS
;
A
#
# COMPACT_ATOMS: atom_id res chain seq x y z
N MET A 1 17.11 -11.92 -17.68
CA MET A 1 15.70 -11.62 -18.09
C MET A 1 15.67 -10.44 -19.08
N ASN A 2 14.72 -10.33 -20.03
CA ASN A 2 14.68 -9.16 -20.95
C ASN A 2 14.02 -7.94 -20.28
N TYR A 3 14.81 -6.93 -19.89
CA TYR A 3 14.29 -5.72 -19.23
C TYR A 3 13.28 -4.93 -20.09
N SER A 4 13.35 -5.02 -21.42
CA SER A 4 12.35 -4.38 -22.29
C SER A 4 10.96 -4.97 -22.07
N SER A 5 10.85 -6.30 -21.94
CA SER A 5 9.58 -6.97 -21.62
C SER A 5 9.11 -6.61 -20.20
N LEU A 6 10.03 -6.63 -19.23
CA LEU A 6 9.73 -6.30 -17.84
C LEU A 6 9.20 -4.87 -17.68
N LEU A 7 9.83 -3.89 -18.34
CA LEU A 7 9.40 -2.50 -18.36
C LEU A 7 8.04 -2.32 -19.06
N HIS A 8 7.79 -3.08 -20.13
CA HIS A 8 6.49 -3.07 -20.80
C HIS A 8 5.38 -3.59 -19.87
N GLU A 9 5.62 -4.71 -19.19
CA GLU A 9 4.69 -5.27 -18.21
C GLU A 9 4.47 -4.31 -17.03
N TYR A 10 5.55 -3.71 -16.53
CA TYR A 10 5.50 -2.72 -15.45
C TYR A 10 4.61 -1.54 -15.80
N THR A 11 4.86 -0.88 -16.93
CA THR A 11 4.09 0.31 -17.35
C THR A 11 2.61 -0.01 -17.53
N LYS A 12 2.28 -1.17 -18.10
CA LYS A 12 0.90 -1.64 -18.22
C LYS A 12 0.26 -1.89 -16.84
N ALA A 13 1.00 -2.48 -15.91
CA ALA A 13 0.48 -2.84 -14.59
C ALA A 13 0.22 -1.63 -13.68
N VAL A 14 0.99 -0.54 -13.83
CA VAL A 14 0.91 0.66 -12.98
C VAL A 14 0.19 1.84 -13.63
N ALA A 15 -0.14 1.79 -14.93
CA ALA A 15 -0.79 2.92 -15.61
C ALA A 15 -2.09 3.39 -14.93
N SER A 16 -2.93 2.45 -14.46
CA SER A 16 -4.18 2.76 -13.79
C SER A 16 -4.02 3.19 -12.32
N THR A 17 -2.81 3.18 -11.77
CA THR A 17 -2.54 3.66 -10.41
C THR A 17 -2.15 5.14 -10.37
N ASP A 18 -1.84 5.73 -11.54
CA ASP A 18 -1.62 7.16 -11.73
C ASP A 18 -2.94 7.94 -11.65
N ARG A 19 -3.24 8.42 -10.44
CA ARG A 19 -4.42 9.24 -10.15
C ARG A 19 -4.13 10.75 -10.24
N LEU A 20 -2.92 11.14 -10.64
CA LEU A 20 -2.55 12.55 -10.78
C LEU A 20 -3.10 13.11 -12.10
N PRO A 21 -3.51 14.39 -12.16
CA PRO A 21 -3.94 15.02 -13.41
C PRO A 21 -2.88 14.88 -14.52
N SER A 22 -3.31 14.68 -15.76
CA SER A 22 -2.42 14.47 -16.91
C SER A 22 -1.66 15.74 -17.32
N ASP A 23 -2.21 16.91 -17.03
CA ASP A 23 -1.65 18.23 -17.30
C ASP A 23 -0.68 18.72 -16.21
N ASN A 24 -0.64 18.06 -15.06
CA ASN A 24 0.19 18.48 -13.92
C ASN A 24 1.54 17.75 -13.87
N SER A 25 2.41 18.05 -14.83
CA SER A 25 3.77 17.50 -14.88
C SER A 25 4.65 17.96 -13.71
N ARG A 26 4.40 19.17 -13.18
CA ARG A 26 5.19 19.75 -12.08
C ARG A 26 5.06 18.95 -10.79
N SER A 27 3.86 18.49 -10.43
CA SER A 27 3.68 17.62 -9.26
C SER A 27 4.38 16.27 -9.42
N VAL A 28 4.41 15.72 -10.64
CA VAL A 28 5.12 14.46 -10.91
C VAL A 28 6.63 14.65 -10.79
N LEU A 29 7.18 15.75 -11.32
CA LEU A 29 8.60 16.11 -11.19
C LEU A 29 9.02 16.32 -9.72
N MET A 30 8.20 17.05 -8.95
CA MET A 30 8.43 17.27 -7.52
C MET A 30 8.36 15.97 -6.72
N GLY A 31 7.41 15.09 -7.07
CA GLY A 31 7.31 13.74 -6.50
C GLY A 31 8.57 12.94 -6.75
N LEU A 32 8.98 12.80 -8.02
CA LEU A 32 10.23 12.13 -8.41
C LEU A 32 11.44 12.63 -7.61
N PHE A 33 11.59 13.96 -7.51
CA PHE A 33 12.70 14.57 -6.77
C PHE A 33 12.64 14.25 -5.26
N GLY A 34 11.44 14.22 -4.69
CA GLY A 34 11.21 13.82 -3.29
C GLY A 34 11.64 12.38 -3.02
N GLU A 35 11.20 11.43 -3.85
CA GLU A 35 11.56 10.00 -3.72
C GLU A 35 13.06 9.77 -3.89
N VAL A 36 13.72 10.52 -4.80
CA VAL A 36 15.19 10.48 -4.91
C VAL A 36 15.87 10.95 -3.63
N GLY A 37 15.36 11.99 -2.99
CA GLY A 37 15.83 12.41 -1.66
C GLY A 37 15.62 11.32 -0.59
N GLY A 38 14.50 10.58 -0.69
CA GLY A 38 14.20 9.40 0.11
C GLY A 38 15.22 8.28 -0.09
N ILE A 39 15.53 7.90 -1.33
CA ILE A 39 16.61 6.94 -1.68
C ILE A 39 17.92 7.36 -1.02
N MET A 40 18.33 8.62 -1.19
CA MET A 40 19.60 9.10 -0.60
C MET A 40 19.59 8.97 0.92
N ALA A 41 18.47 9.27 1.57
CA ALA A 41 18.34 9.15 3.02
C ALA A 41 18.36 7.69 3.50
N THR A 42 17.63 6.78 2.83
CA THR A 42 17.53 5.37 3.23
C THR A 42 18.83 4.61 2.96
N VAL A 43 19.45 4.82 1.80
CA VAL A 43 20.74 4.20 1.46
C VAL A 43 21.81 4.67 2.44
N LYS A 44 21.96 5.97 2.70
CA LYS A 44 22.97 6.45 3.67
C LYS A 44 22.74 5.92 5.09
N LYS A 45 21.49 5.80 5.53
CA LYS A 45 21.16 5.20 6.83
C LYS A 45 21.55 3.72 6.89
N SER A 46 21.33 2.96 5.81
CA SER A 46 21.64 1.52 5.79
C SER A 46 23.14 1.25 5.97
N TYR A 47 24.01 2.09 5.39
CA TYR A 47 25.47 2.00 5.57
C TYR A 47 25.91 2.42 6.99
N ARG A 48 25.25 3.43 7.57
CA ARG A 48 25.53 3.89 8.94
C ARG A 48 25.08 2.90 10.02
N GLU A 49 23.93 2.24 9.81
CA GLU A 49 23.19 1.53 10.85
C GLU A 49 22.97 0.05 10.51
N ARG A 50 24.10 -0.68 10.33
CA ARG A 50 24.16 -2.09 9.90
C ARG A 50 23.23 -3.08 10.64
N LYS A 51 22.78 -2.77 11.85
CA LYS A 51 21.95 -3.68 12.68
C LYS A 51 20.47 -3.77 12.24
N ALA A 52 19.94 -2.77 11.54
CA ALA A 52 18.53 -2.74 11.09
C ALA A 52 18.39 -2.97 9.57
N PHE A 53 19.30 -3.77 9.01
CA PHE A 53 19.44 -3.99 7.57
C PHE A 53 18.10 -4.32 6.89
N ALA A 54 17.32 -5.27 7.39
CA ALA A 54 16.06 -5.67 6.76
C ALA A 54 15.03 -4.53 6.63
N GLU A 55 14.91 -3.65 7.64
CA GLU A 55 14.00 -2.51 7.59
C GLU A 55 14.46 -1.48 6.56
N TYR A 56 15.77 -1.24 6.49
CA TYR A 56 16.35 -0.35 5.49
C TYR A 56 16.24 -0.89 4.07
N TRP A 57 16.33 -2.20 3.87
CA TRP A 57 16.11 -2.81 2.56
C TRP A 57 14.68 -2.59 2.06
N ASN A 58 13.69 -2.84 2.91
CA ASN A 58 12.29 -2.58 2.55
C ASN A 58 12.08 -1.09 2.23
N ALA A 59 12.67 -0.19 3.02
CA ALA A 59 12.59 1.24 2.76
C ALA A 59 13.28 1.63 1.43
N MET A 60 14.48 1.13 1.15
CA MET A 60 15.16 1.37 -0.12
C MET A 60 14.33 0.84 -1.30
N GLU A 61 13.81 -0.40 -1.23
CA GLU A 61 12.93 -0.95 -2.26
C GLU A 61 11.68 -0.06 -2.49
N GLU A 62 11.13 0.50 -1.41
CA GLU A 62 9.98 1.41 -1.48
C GLU A 62 10.30 2.69 -2.26
N GLU A 63 11.38 3.38 -1.89
CA GLU A 63 11.81 4.66 -2.48
C GLU A 63 12.28 4.50 -3.94
N PHE A 64 13.05 3.45 -4.25
CA PHE A 64 13.41 3.12 -5.64
C PHE A 64 12.17 2.79 -6.48
N GLY A 65 11.23 2.04 -5.90
CA GLY A 65 9.96 1.74 -6.56
C GLY A 65 9.13 2.99 -6.86
N ASP A 66 8.98 3.91 -5.90
CA ASP A 66 8.22 5.16 -6.12
C ASP A 66 8.90 6.06 -7.15
N THR A 67 10.23 6.13 -7.12
CA THR A 67 11.01 6.81 -8.16
C THR A 67 10.73 6.24 -9.56
N LEU A 68 10.73 4.91 -9.71
CA LEU A 68 10.37 4.25 -10.98
C LEU A 68 8.93 4.56 -11.42
N TRP A 69 8.01 4.64 -10.46
CA TRP A 69 6.60 4.96 -10.71
C TRP A 69 6.44 6.39 -11.25
N TYR A 70 7.10 7.37 -10.64
CA TYR A 70 7.10 8.75 -11.13
C TYR A 70 7.80 8.88 -12.48
N LEU A 71 8.89 8.14 -12.71
CA LEU A 71 9.56 8.11 -14.02
C LEU A 71 8.62 7.60 -15.11
N ALA A 72 7.87 6.52 -14.84
CA ALA A 72 6.86 6.01 -15.76
C ALA A 72 5.72 7.02 -16.00
N ALA A 73 5.31 7.74 -14.95
CA ALA A 73 4.29 8.79 -15.03
C ALA A 73 4.74 10.00 -15.88
N LEU A 74 6.03 10.38 -15.80
CA LEU A 74 6.64 11.40 -16.66
C LEU A 74 6.72 10.95 -18.12
N CYS A 75 7.15 9.71 -18.37
CA CYS A 75 7.22 9.15 -19.72
C CYS A 75 5.84 9.20 -20.39
N ARG A 76 4.77 8.78 -19.69
CA ARG A 76 3.39 8.85 -20.19
C ARG A 76 2.95 10.27 -20.54
N ARG A 77 3.22 11.25 -19.67
CA ARG A 77 2.87 12.67 -19.91
C ARG A 77 3.68 13.31 -21.04
N SER A 78 4.86 12.76 -21.32
CA SER A 78 5.75 13.20 -22.41
C SER A 78 5.52 12.44 -23.72
N GLY A 79 4.54 11.51 -23.77
CA GLY A 79 4.29 10.68 -24.95
C GLY A 79 5.41 9.70 -25.29
N LEU A 80 6.26 9.35 -24.32
CA LEU A 80 7.40 8.45 -24.49
C LEU A 80 7.10 7.07 -23.91
N ASP A 81 7.60 6.02 -24.57
CA ASP A 81 7.67 4.70 -23.95
C ASP A 81 8.86 4.66 -22.99
N ILE A 82 8.68 4.10 -21.79
CA ILE A 82 9.77 3.98 -20.81
C ILE A 82 10.95 3.16 -21.37
N ARG A 83 10.68 2.25 -22.32
CA ARG A 83 11.71 1.45 -22.98
C ARG A 83 12.65 2.31 -23.85
N ASP A 84 12.20 3.48 -24.28
CA ASP A 84 13.03 4.41 -25.06
C ASP A 84 13.95 5.26 -24.18
N VAL A 85 13.70 5.28 -22.85
CA VAL A 85 14.52 6.03 -21.88
C VAL A 85 15.52 5.16 -21.15
N PHE A 86 15.25 3.88 -20.94
CA PHE A 86 16.22 2.95 -20.37
C PHE A 86 17.25 2.50 -21.43
N PRO A 87 18.53 2.32 -21.06
CA PRO A 87 19.55 1.87 -22.00
C PRO A 87 19.22 0.47 -22.52
N ALA A 88 19.56 0.21 -23.80
CA ALA A 88 19.25 -1.06 -24.47
C ALA A 88 20.00 -2.28 -23.89
N VAL A 89 21.00 -2.07 -23.01
CA VAL A 89 21.83 -3.14 -22.46
C VAL A 89 21.15 -3.78 -21.26
N THR A 90 20.65 -4.98 -21.53
CA THR A 90 20.05 -5.93 -20.61
C THR A 90 21.11 -6.87 -20.04
N THR A 91 21.68 -6.54 -18.88
CA THR A 91 22.10 -7.49 -17.82
C THR A 91 22.78 -6.70 -16.71
N ILE A 92 22.06 -6.42 -15.61
CA ILE A 92 22.66 -6.16 -14.29
C ILE A 92 22.80 -7.53 -13.56
N GLU A 93 22.77 -8.61 -14.33
CA GLU A 93 22.98 -9.98 -13.85
C GLU A 93 24.47 -10.24 -14.04
N ASP A 94 25.26 -9.83 -13.03
CA ASP A 94 26.47 -10.49 -12.56
C ASP A 94 27.11 -9.64 -11.46
N ARG A 95 26.69 -9.88 -10.22
CA ARG A 95 27.51 -9.77 -8.99
C ARG A 95 26.72 -10.32 -7.80
N GLU A 96 26.32 -11.58 -7.90
CA GLU A 96 26.33 -12.43 -6.71
C GLU A 96 27.79 -12.82 -6.43
N GLU A 97 28.15 -12.90 -5.15
CA GLU A 97 29.50 -13.19 -4.62
C GLU A 97 30.56 -12.07 -4.69
N ILE A 98 30.42 -11.02 -3.89
CA ILE A 98 31.59 -10.43 -3.22
C ILE A 98 31.24 -10.12 -1.75
N ALA A 99 31.69 -11.07 -0.91
CA ALA A 99 32.30 -10.94 0.41
C ALA A 99 31.80 -9.86 1.39
N GLU A 100 31.59 -10.31 2.63
CA GLU A 100 31.31 -9.55 3.85
C GLU A 100 32.33 -8.44 4.21
N ASP A 101 33.37 -8.20 3.42
CA ASP A 101 34.35 -7.17 3.70
C ASP A 101 34.79 -6.45 2.40
N THR A 102 34.59 -5.12 2.38
CA THR A 102 35.18 -4.10 1.45
C THR A 102 34.60 -4.06 0.01
N HIS A 103 34.12 -2.98 -0.65
CA HIS A 103 34.35 -1.50 -0.73
C HIS A 103 33.11 -0.83 -1.43
N PRO A 104 33.04 0.50 -1.75
CA PRO A 104 33.52 1.75 -1.14
C PRO A 104 32.37 2.78 -0.96
N GLU A 105 32.13 3.29 0.25
CA GLU A 105 31.09 4.31 0.54
C GLU A 105 31.11 5.50 -0.46
N ALA A 106 32.30 5.89 -0.92
CA ALA A 106 32.49 6.94 -1.94
C ALA A 106 31.85 6.63 -3.31
N ALA A 107 31.78 5.37 -3.75
CA ALA A 107 31.11 5.03 -5.02
C ALA A 107 29.59 5.08 -4.88
N VAL A 108 29.07 4.71 -3.71
CA VAL A 108 27.64 4.85 -3.39
C VAL A 108 27.26 6.33 -3.31
N ASP A 109 28.04 7.12 -2.58
CA ASP A 109 27.85 8.56 -2.49
C ASP A 109 27.92 9.23 -3.87
N GLY A 110 28.87 8.82 -4.71
CA GLY A 110 28.97 9.28 -6.10
C GLY A 110 27.73 8.97 -6.93
N ALA A 111 27.28 7.72 -6.92
CA ALA A 111 26.08 7.30 -7.65
C ALA A 111 24.80 8.02 -7.16
N LEU A 112 24.66 8.20 -5.84
CA LEU A 112 23.55 8.92 -5.24
C LEU A 112 23.58 10.41 -5.58
N LEU A 113 24.77 11.03 -5.58
CA LEU A 113 24.94 12.43 -5.97
C LEU A 113 24.57 12.65 -7.43
N GLU A 114 25.05 11.78 -8.33
CA GLU A 114 24.72 11.85 -9.76
C GLU A 114 23.22 11.63 -10.02
N LEU A 115 22.58 10.71 -9.29
CA LEU A 115 21.13 10.52 -9.35
C LEU A 115 20.38 11.78 -8.89
N GLY A 116 20.80 12.38 -7.77
CA GLY A 116 20.22 13.64 -7.28
C GLY A 116 20.39 14.80 -8.26
N GLN A 117 21.55 14.89 -8.92
CA GLN A 117 21.80 15.87 -9.98
C GLN A 117 20.87 15.67 -11.17
N ALA A 118 20.72 14.42 -11.65
CA ALA A 118 19.81 14.10 -12.75
C ALA A 118 18.34 14.41 -12.40
N ALA A 119 17.92 14.14 -11.15
CA ALA A 119 16.61 14.53 -10.64
C ALA A 119 16.43 16.05 -10.65
N GLY A 120 17.46 16.79 -10.22
CA GLY A 120 17.48 18.25 -10.24
C GLY A 120 17.38 18.84 -11.64
N THR A 121 18.05 18.24 -12.63
CA THR A 121 17.93 18.61 -14.05
C THR A 121 16.50 18.43 -14.54
N LEU A 122 15.85 17.30 -14.23
CA LEU A 122 14.44 17.09 -14.59
C LEU A 122 13.51 18.12 -13.93
N LEU A 123 13.76 18.49 -12.67
CA LEU A 123 12.93 19.45 -11.93
C LEU A 123 12.95 20.86 -12.53
N GLN A 124 14.00 21.21 -13.30
CA GLN A 124 14.12 22.50 -13.98
C GLN A 124 13.28 22.60 -15.26
N ILE A 125 12.68 21.49 -15.71
CA ILE A 125 11.88 21.47 -16.95
C ILE A 125 10.53 22.16 -16.70
N GLU A 126 10.35 23.34 -17.29
CA GLU A 126 9.11 24.13 -17.17
C GLU A 126 8.01 23.67 -18.14
N LYS A 127 8.40 23.18 -19.33
CA LYS A 127 7.50 22.66 -20.36
C LYS A 127 8.03 21.34 -20.89
N LEU A 128 7.16 20.35 -21.01
CA LEU A 128 7.46 19.03 -21.60
C LEU A 128 7.53 19.11 -23.14
N GLU A 129 8.33 20.02 -23.68
CA GLU A 129 8.57 20.14 -25.13
C GLU A 129 9.94 19.50 -25.49
N GLU A 130 10.06 19.05 -26.75
CA GLU A 130 11.00 18.12 -27.43
C GLU A 130 12.32 17.60 -26.79
N ASP A 131 12.90 18.21 -25.75
CA ASP A 131 14.22 17.85 -25.19
C ASP A 131 14.19 17.01 -23.88
N ILE A 132 13.00 16.67 -23.36
CA ILE A 132 12.92 15.88 -22.10
C ILE A 132 13.48 14.46 -22.24
N ARG A 133 13.47 13.88 -23.46
CA ARG A 133 13.95 12.50 -23.69
C ARG A 133 15.42 12.33 -23.26
N GLY A 134 16.28 13.30 -23.55
CA GLY A 134 17.69 13.26 -23.17
C GLY A 134 17.87 13.25 -21.66
N ALA A 135 17.14 14.13 -20.97
CA ALA A 135 17.17 14.21 -19.51
C ALA A 135 16.60 12.94 -18.84
N LEU A 136 15.53 12.35 -19.38
CA LEU A 136 14.96 11.09 -18.87
C LEU A 136 15.92 9.90 -19.06
N ARG A 137 16.63 9.85 -20.19
CA ARG A 137 17.68 8.84 -20.42
C ARG A 137 18.81 8.96 -19.41
N GLN A 138 19.32 10.18 -19.24
CA GLN A 138 20.36 10.44 -18.25
C GLN A 138 19.90 10.06 -16.84
N PHE A 139 18.65 10.39 -16.49
CA PHE A 139 18.08 9.99 -15.20
C PHE A 139 17.97 8.47 -15.06
N ALA A 140 17.45 7.76 -16.07
CA ALA A 140 17.33 6.31 -16.05
C ALA A 140 18.69 5.62 -15.90
N ASP A 141 19.73 6.12 -16.59
CA ASP A 141 21.10 5.62 -16.46
C ASP A 141 21.62 5.80 -15.03
N ARG A 142 21.48 6.99 -14.43
CA ARG A 142 21.91 7.23 -13.03
C ARG A 142 21.10 6.44 -12.03
N TYR A 143 19.81 6.22 -12.29
CA TYR A 143 18.92 5.40 -11.48
C TYR A 143 19.40 3.93 -11.45
N LEU A 144 19.78 3.36 -12.60
CA LEU A 144 20.33 2.00 -12.66
C LEU A 144 21.69 1.90 -11.95
N LEU A 145 22.56 2.89 -12.10
CA LEU A 145 23.85 2.94 -11.39
C LEU A 145 23.65 3.01 -9.86
N ALA A 146 22.65 3.78 -9.39
CA ALA A 146 22.32 3.85 -7.98
C ALA A 146 21.77 2.51 -7.44
N LEU A 147 20.94 1.80 -8.21
CA LEU A 147 20.50 0.44 -7.87
C LEU A 147 21.68 -0.53 -7.77
N GLN A 148 22.60 -0.48 -8.74
CA GLN A 148 23.80 -1.30 -8.72
C GLN A 148 24.67 -0.98 -7.50
N ALA A 149 24.87 0.29 -7.17
CA ALA A 149 25.63 0.72 -6.00
C ALA A 149 24.96 0.27 -4.68
N ALA A 150 23.63 0.34 -4.61
CA ALA A 150 22.84 -0.14 -3.47
C ALA A 150 22.69 -1.67 -3.42
N ARG A 151 23.17 -2.39 -4.45
CA ARG A 151 23.06 -3.84 -4.62
C ARG A 151 21.60 -4.35 -4.65
N ILE A 152 20.67 -3.55 -5.16
CA ILE A 152 19.25 -3.93 -5.26
C ILE A 152 18.94 -4.39 -6.70
N PRO A 153 18.46 -5.63 -6.91
CA PRO A 153 18.10 -6.12 -8.24
C PRO A 153 16.93 -5.31 -8.84
N PHE A 154 17.07 -4.84 -10.08
CA PHE A 154 16.00 -4.11 -10.76
C PHE A 154 14.67 -4.90 -10.89
N PRO A 155 14.67 -6.22 -11.20
CA PRO A 155 13.43 -7.01 -11.22
C PRO A 155 12.67 -6.99 -9.89
N ARG A 156 13.42 -7.00 -8.78
CA ARG A 156 12.84 -6.92 -7.44
C ARG A 156 12.07 -5.63 -7.24
N ILE A 157 12.62 -4.49 -7.66
CA ILE A 157 11.95 -3.18 -7.60
C ILE A 157 10.66 -3.17 -8.42
N VAL A 158 10.70 -3.75 -9.63
CA VAL A 158 9.52 -3.82 -10.50
C VAL A 158 8.40 -4.62 -9.81
N GLU A 159 8.71 -5.81 -9.30
CA GLU A 159 7.74 -6.70 -8.66
C GLU A 159 7.13 -6.08 -7.40
N THR A 160 7.98 -5.57 -6.49
CA THR A 160 7.51 -5.01 -5.21
C THR A 160 6.74 -3.71 -5.42
N ASN A 161 7.15 -2.87 -6.36
CA ASN A 161 6.41 -1.66 -6.68
C ASN A 161 5.05 -1.96 -7.29
N ILE A 162 4.95 -2.89 -8.25
CA ILE A 162 3.66 -3.33 -8.82
C ILE A 162 2.71 -3.76 -7.72
N ALA A 163 3.16 -4.63 -6.81
CA ALA A 163 2.35 -5.11 -5.70
C ALA A 163 1.88 -3.94 -4.81
N LYS A 164 2.80 -3.04 -4.45
CA LYS A 164 2.54 -1.87 -3.60
C LYS A 164 1.51 -0.92 -4.21
N VAL A 165 1.76 -0.39 -5.40
CA VAL A 165 0.93 0.66 -5.99
C VAL A 165 -0.45 0.12 -6.38
N ARG A 166 -0.54 -1.14 -6.83
CA ARG A 166 -1.82 -1.78 -7.10
C ARG A 166 -2.62 -2.01 -5.83
N GLY A 167 -1.97 -2.48 -4.76
CA GLY A 167 -2.62 -2.67 -3.46
C GLY A 167 -3.08 -1.38 -2.79
N ARG A 168 -2.39 -0.24 -3.06
CA ARG A 168 -2.77 1.08 -2.53
C ARG A 168 -3.87 1.77 -3.34
N PHE A 169 -3.84 1.66 -4.67
CA PHE A 169 -4.65 2.50 -5.56
C PHE A 169 -5.69 1.76 -6.38
N LEU A 170 -5.71 0.42 -6.41
CA LEU A 170 -6.76 -0.33 -7.08
C LEU A 170 -7.66 -0.98 -6.03
N GLU A 171 -8.95 -1.02 -6.33
CA GLU A 171 -9.89 -1.77 -5.50
C GLU A 171 -9.51 -3.26 -5.56
N PRO A 172 -9.30 -3.91 -4.40
CA PRO A 172 -8.96 -5.32 -4.39
C PRO A 172 -10.15 -6.14 -4.88
N GLU A 173 -9.86 -7.21 -5.61
CA GLU A 173 -10.88 -8.23 -5.90
C GLU A 173 -11.33 -8.83 -4.56
N GLN A 174 -12.61 -8.65 -4.25
CA GLN A 174 -13.16 -9.07 -2.97
C GLN A 174 -12.86 -10.56 -2.76
N GLU A 175 -13.05 -11.42 -3.74
CA GLU A 175 -12.79 -12.87 -3.67
C GLU A 175 -11.36 -13.24 -3.24
N GLN A 176 -10.37 -12.38 -3.49
CA GLN A 176 -8.96 -12.66 -3.15
C GLN A 176 -8.57 -12.21 -1.74
N LEU A 177 -9.38 -11.37 -1.09
CA LEU A 177 -9.08 -10.91 0.27
C LEU A 177 -9.19 -12.06 1.28
N PRO A 178 -8.20 -12.20 2.18
CA PRO A 178 -8.23 -13.27 3.18
C PRO A 178 -9.36 -13.06 4.18
N SER A 179 -10.00 -14.16 4.59
CA SER A 179 -10.68 -14.18 5.89
C SER A 179 -9.64 -14.38 6.99
N PHE A 180 -9.71 -13.60 8.06
CA PHE A 180 -8.68 -13.62 9.10
C PHE A 180 -9.02 -14.56 10.25
N ASP A 181 -10.28 -14.98 10.37
CA ASP A 181 -10.75 -15.87 11.43
C ASP A 181 -11.22 -17.25 10.93
N GLU A 182 -11.07 -17.54 9.64
CA GLU A 182 -11.50 -18.79 9.00
C GLU A 182 -10.85 -20.07 9.56
N GLU A 183 -9.69 -19.97 10.20
CA GLU A 183 -9.01 -21.10 10.83
C GLU A 183 -9.47 -21.37 12.27
N PHE A 184 -10.28 -20.48 12.87
CA PHE A 184 -10.74 -20.62 14.25
C PHE A 184 -12.07 -21.39 14.34
N PRO A 185 -12.38 -22.01 15.48
CA PRO A 185 -13.70 -22.59 15.71
C PRO A 185 -14.83 -21.56 15.48
N GLU A 186 -16.00 -22.00 15.03
CA GLU A 186 -17.12 -21.11 14.69
C GLU A 186 -17.53 -20.22 15.88
N GLU A 187 -17.51 -20.79 17.08
CA GLU A 187 -17.76 -20.13 18.35
C GLU A 187 -16.70 -19.10 18.74
N GLU A 188 -15.54 -19.07 18.07
CA GLU A 188 -14.51 -18.05 18.27
C GLU A 188 -14.55 -16.96 17.19
N ARG A 189 -15.30 -17.14 16.10
CA ARG A 189 -15.41 -16.18 15.00
C ARG A 189 -16.34 -15.03 15.35
N LEU A 190 -16.13 -13.89 14.72
CA LEU A 190 -17.13 -12.82 14.79
C LEU A 190 -18.24 -13.11 13.79
N PRO A 191 -19.48 -12.68 14.06
CA PRO A 191 -20.57 -12.83 13.10
C PRO A 191 -20.21 -12.16 11.78
N ALA A 192 -20.39 -12.88 10.67
CA ALA A 192 -20.17 -12.35 9.32
C ALA A 192 -21.07 -11.15 9.02
N HIS A 193 -22.20 -11.01 9.71
CA HIS A 193 -23.07 -9.83 9.63
C HIS A 193 -23.47 -9.41 11.03
N PHE A 194 -23.40 -8.11 11.29
CA PHE A 194 -23.91 -7.52 12.50
C PHE A 194 -24.41 -6.10 12.22
N GLU A 195 -25.42 -5.66 12.97
CA GLU A 195 -25.95 -4.30 12.91
C GLU A 195 -25.80 -3.66 14.28
N ILE A 196 -25.07 -2.54 14.34
CA ILE A 196 -24.98 -1.71 15.54
C ILE A 196 -25.82 -0.46 15.32
N ARG A 197 -26.83 -0.27 16.17
CA ARG A 197 -27.62 0.94 16.19
C ARG A 197 -27.02 1.91 17.20
N ILE A 198 -26.70 3.13 16.74
CA ILE A 198 -26.29 4.21 17.63
C ILE A 198 -27.52 5.07 17.93
N VAL A 199 -27.89 5.15 19.21
CA VAL A 199 -29.05 5.92 19.68
C VAL A 199 -28.56 7.10 20.50
N GLN A 200 -28.94 8.31 20.09
CA GLN A 200 -28.66 9.52 20.85
C GLN A 200 -29.85 9.90 21.73
N ARG A 201 -29.59 10.20 23.00
CA ARG A 201 -30.62 10.70 23.93
C ARG A 201 -30.56 12.22 24.05
N LYS A 202 -31.64 12.82 24.57
CA LYS A 202 -31.73 14.28 24.83
C LYS A 202 -30.61 14.82 25.73
N SER A 203 -29.94 13.96 26.50
CA SER A 203 -28.77 14.30 27.32
C SER A 203 -27.47 14.48 26.53
N GLY A 204 -27.48 14.30 25.20
CA GLY A 204 -26.28 14.36 24.36
C GLY A 204 -25.47 13.06 24.33
N LYS A 205 -25.77 12.11 25.22
CA LYS A 205 -25.13 10.80 25.27
C LYS A 205 -25.55 9.91 24.10
N SER A 206 -24.57 9.24 23.50
CA SER A 206 -24.75 8.23 22.45
C SER A 206 -24.58 6.83 23.03
N TYR A 207 -25.46 5.91 22.64
CA TYR A 207 -25.48 4.54 23.13
C TYR A 207 -25.41 3.60 21.93
N MET A 208 -24.63 2.52 22.05
CA MET A 208 -24.64 1.45 21.06
C MET A 208 -25.63 0.36 21.46
N GLN A 209 -26.31 -0.20 20.47
CA GLN A 209 -27.23 -1.31 20.63
C GLN A 209 -26.95 -2.38 19.58
N TRP A 210 -26.82 -3.62 20.02
CA TRP A 210 -26.70 -4.80 19.14
C TRP A 210 -27.82 -5.78 19.49
N ASN A 211 -28.62 -6.19 18.50
CA ASN A 211 -29.74 -7.13 18.67
C ASN A 211 -30.73 -6.68 19.76
N GLY A 212 -30.98 -5.37 19.84
CA GLY A 212 -31.87 -4.82 20.85
C GLY A 212 -31.24 -4.59 22.24
N VAL A 213 -30.00 -5.04 22.47
CA VAL A 213 -29.30 -4.93 23.76
C VAL A 213 -28.27 -3.81 23.75
N PHE A 214 -28.26 -2.97 24.78
CA PHE A 214 -27.24 -1.93 24.93
C PHE A 214 -25.88 -2.57 25.23
N ILE A 215 -24.85 -2.15 24.49
CA ILE A 215 -23.47 -2.60 24.66
C ILE A 215 -22.56 -1.39 24.88
N GLY A 216 -21.53 -1.58 25.71
CA GLY A 216 -20.58 -0.53 26.06
C GLY A 216 -21.13 0.56 26.96
N ASP A 217 -20.28 1.55 27.20
CA ASP A 217 -20.61 2.72 28.02
C ASP A 217 -21.18 3.84 27.14
N PRO A 218 -22.09 4.67 27.67
CA PRO A 218 -22.58 5.83 26.94
C PRO A 218 -21.48 6.86 26.70
N LEU A 219 -21.36 7.31 25.45
CA LEU A 219 -20.31 8.23 25.03
C LEU A 219 -20.83 9.67 24.84
N THR A 220 -19.96 10.63 25.12
CA THR A 220 -20.14 12.05 24.84
C THR A 220 -18.95 12.58 24.06
N ASP A 221 -19.09 13.77 23.50
CA ASP A 221 -17.94 14.51 22.97
C ASP A 221 -17.05 14.91 24.17
N ASN A 222 -15.74 14.68 24.05
CA ASN A 222 -14.80 14.79 25.17
C ASN A 222 -14.22 16.21 25.34
N ILE A 223 -14.71 17.14 24.53
CA ILE A 223 -14.28 18.54 24.47
C ILE A 223 -15.49 19.47 24.33
N SER A 224 -15.30 20.76 24.58
CA SER A 224 -16.37 21.77 24.59
C SER A 224 -17.01 22.02 23.22
N ASN A 225 -16.28 21.78 22.12
CA ASN A 225 -16.79 21.90 20.76
C ASN A 225 -17.09 20.50 20.21
N PRO A 226 -18.31 20.20 19.72
CA PRO A 226 -18.65 18.86 19.22
C PRO A 226 -17.75 18.44 18.06
N ASP A 227 -16.85 17.48 18.31
CA ASP A 227 -15.95 16.86 17.30
C ASP A 227 -16.46 15.50 16.82
N GLY A 228 -17.54 14.99 17.42
CA GLY A 228 -18.10 13.69 17.10
C GLY A 228 -17.34 12.52 17.75
N TYR A 229 -16.46 12.78 18.73
CA TYR A 229 -15.75 11.73 19.49
C TYR A 229 -16.70 10.69 20.11
N ARG A 230 -17.97 11.07 20.37
CA ARG A 230 -19.01 10.14 20.80
C ARG A 230 -19.29 8.96 19.86
N PHE A 231 -18.75 8.98 18.63
CA PHE A 231 -18.86 7.92 17.64
C PHE A 231 -17.56 7.13 17.43
N HIS A 232 -16.52 7.34 18.25
CA HIS A 232 -15.20 6.73 18.05
C HIS A 232 -15.21 5.18 18.07
N ASP A 233 -16.22 4.54 18.69
CA ASP A 233 -16.38 3.09 18.65
C ASP A 233 -16.59 2.54 17.23
N VAL A 234 -16.86 3.39 16.23
CA VAL A 234 -16.83 3.00 14.81
C VAL A 234 -15.49 2.39 14.40
N PHE A 235 -14.36 2.81 15.00
CA PHE A 235 -13.04 2.25 14.69
C PHE A 235 -12.96 0.78 15.12
N PRO A 236 -13.19 0.40 16.39
CA PRO A 236 -13.35 -1.00 16.80
C PRO A 236 -14.30 -1.83 15.93
N LEU A 237 -15.41 -1.26 15.48
CA LEU A 237 -16.38 -1.96 14.62
C LEU A 237 -15.84 -2.18 13.20
N ALA A 238 -15.11 -1.21 12.65
CA ALA A 238 -14.44 -1.36 11.36
C ALA A 238 -13.38 -2.47 11.41
N HIS A 239 -12.60 -2.57 12.49
CA HIS A 239 -11.65 -3.68 12.68
C HIS A 239 -12.38 -5.04 12.69
N ALA A 240 -13.50 -5.13 13.41
CA ALA A 240 -14.31 -6.35 13.43
C ALA A 240 -14.84 -6.73 12.04
N ALA A 241 -15.30 -5.76 11.25
CA ALA A 241 -15.86 -6.02 9.93
C ALA A 241 -14.82 -6.35 8.86
N ILE A 242 -13.66 -5.69 8.89
CA ILE A 242 -12.62 -5.83 7.85
C ILE A 242 -11.65 -6.95 8.21
N LEU A 243 -11.20 -7.00 9.47
CA LEU A 243 -10.19 -7.93 9.94
C LEU A 243 -10.80 -9.15 10.64
N HIS A 244 -12.12 -9.26 10.72
CA HIS A 244 -12.81 -10.31 11.49
C HIS A 244 -12.34 -10.37 12.95
N TRP A 245 -11.86 -9.23 13.47
CA TRP A 245 -11.26 -9.14 14.80
C TRP A 245 -11.23 -7.75 15.37
N SER A 246 -11.65 -7.67 16.62
CA SER A 246 -11.59 -6.45 17.41
C SER A 246 -11.58 -6.84 18.89
N PRO A 247 -10.47 -6.64 19.61
CA PRO A 247 -10.42 -6.91 21.05
C PRO A 247 -11.49 -6.14 21.82
N THR A 248 -11.71 -4.88 21.41
CA THR A 248 -12.71 -4.00 22.00
C THR A 248 -14.12 -4.52 21.74
N LEU A 249 -14.49 -4.85 20.50
CA LEU A 249 -15.83 -5.39 20.23
C LEU A 249 -16.07 -6.68 21.02
N ARG A 250 -15.10 -7.60 21.02
CA ARG A 250 -15.18 -8.86 21.78
C ARG A 250 -15.39 -8.62 23.28
N ALA A 251 -14.73 -7.62 23.87
CA ALA A 251 -14.97 -7.22 25.24
C ALA A 251 -16.40 -6.68 25.44
N LEU A 252 -16.88 -5.83 24.52
CA LEU A 252 -18.23 -5.24 24.58
C LEU A 252 -19.34 -6.30 24.53
N ILE A 253 -19.18 -7.35 23.73
CA ILE A 253 -20.13 -8.48 23.69
C ILE A 253 -19.82 -9.62 24.65
N LYS A 254 -18.87 -9.42 25.58
CA LYS A 254 -18.44 -10.43 26.55
C LYS A 254 -18.03 -11.76 25.91
N HIS A 255 -17.50 -11.71 24.70
CA HIS A 255 -17.10 -12.85 23.89
C HIS A 255 -15.59 -13.08 23.98
N LYS A 256 -15.14 -13.75 25.05
CA LYS A 256 -13.72 -14.06 25.27
C LYS A 256 -13.26 -15.19 24.34
N SER A 257 -12.25 -14.92 23.50
CA SER A 257 -11.51 -15.98 22.78
C SER A 257 -10.31 -16.41 23.62
N THR A 258 -10.17 -17.71 23.83
CA THR A 258 -8.99 -18.34 24.45
C THR A 258 -7.73 -18.25 23.57
N ASN A 259 -7.88 -17.93 22.28
CA ASN A 259 -6.81 -17.95 21.28
C ASN A 259 -6.36 -16.57 20.77
N ALA A 260 -6.60 -15.49 21.52
CA ALA A 260 -6.30 -14.12 21.11
C ALA A 260 -4.88 -13.89 20.58
N LYS A 261 -3.86 -14.54 21.17
CA LYS A 261 -2.46 -14.47 20.70
C LYS A 261 -2.25 -15.16 19.35
N ALA A 262 -2.91 -16.30 19.12
CA ALA A 262 -2.85 -17.02 17.85
C ALA A 262 -3.53 -16.24 16.73
N ILE A 263 -4.65 -15.59 17.04
CA ILE A 263 -5.39 -14.74 16.10
C ILE A 263 -4.55 -13.54 15.67
N GLN A 264 -3.94 -12.83 16.61
CA GLN A 264 -3.05 -11.71 16.30
C GLN A 264 -1.83 -12.14 15.45
N LYS A 265 -1.29 -13.34 15.69
CA LYS A 265 -0.20 -13.91 14.90
C LYS A 265 -0.65 -14.29 13.49
N SER A 266 -1.84 -14.87 13.34
CA SER A 266 -2.43 -15.21 12.04
C SER A 266 -2.69 -13.96 11.21
N MET A 267 -3.20 -12.89 11.82
CA MET A 267 -3.38 -11.58 11.16
C MET A 267 -2.08 -11.01 10.65
N ARG A 268 -1.04 -10.98 11.49
CA ARG A 268 0.28 -10.51 11.07
C ARG A 268 0.83 -11.31 9.88
N ARG A 269 0.63 -12.62 9.87
CA ARG A 269 1.04 -13.49 8.76
C ARG A 269 0.23 -13.22 7.49
N ARG A 270 -1.10 -13.13 7.58
CA ARG A 270 -1.99 -12.91 6.43
C ARG A 270 -1.88 -11.50 5.86
N MET A 271 -1.66 -10.49 6.71
CA MET A 271 -1.32 -9.12 6.27
C MET A 271 0.01 -9.07 5.52
N ALA A 272 0.98 -9.92 5.88
CA ALA A 272 2.27 -10.01 5.20
C ALA A 272 2.23 -10.85 3.90
N ALA A 273 1.24 -11.74 3.72
CA ALA A 273 1.22 -12.72 2.64
C ALA A 273 0.53 -12.25 1.34
N GLY A 274 -0.23 -11.15 1.36
CA GLY A 274 -0.98 -10.65 0.19
C GLY A 274 -2.16 -11.55 -0.25
N PRO A 275 -3.02 -11.08 -1.16
CA PRO A 275 -4.20 -11.82 -1.63
C PRO A 275 -3.80 -13.01 -2.53
N SER A 276 -4.33 -14.21 -2.28
CA SER A 276 -4.13 -15.39 -3.13
C SER A 276 -5.40 -15.70 -3.96
N SER A 277 -5.20 -16.06 -5.23
CA SER A 277 -6.28 -16.17 -6.22
C SER A 277 -7.03 -17.52 -6.16
N SER A 278 -8.31 -17.53 -5.81
CA SER A 278 -9.23 -18.63 -6.18
C SER A 278 -10.62 -18.08 -6.53
N ARG A 279 -11.13 -18.44 -7.74
CA ARG A 279 -12.34 -17.88 -8.36
C ARG A 279 -13.62 -18.68 -8.02
N ARG A 280 -14.73 -17.98 -7.73
CA ARG A 280 -16.14 -18.36 -8.08
C ARG A 280 -17.11 -17.19 -7.79
N GLY A 281 -18.04 -16.86 -8.70
CA GLY A 281 -18.66 -15.53 -8.80
C GLY A 281 -20.20 -15.35 -8.60
N LEU A 282 -20.65 -14.14 -9.00
CA LEU A 282 -22.01 -13.54 -9.22
C LEU A 282 -22.87 -13.25 -7.97
N PRO A 283 -24.07 -12.59 -8.01
CA PRO A 283 -24.43 -11.26 -8.54
C PRO A 283 -25.10 -10.30 -7.50
N ARG A 284 -25.40 -9.06 -7.93
CA ARG A 284 -25.79 -7.84 -7.16
C ARG A 284 -27.32 -7.63 -6.99
N GLY A 285 -27.72 -6.84 -5.98
CA GLY A 285 -29.07 -6.25 -5.77
C GLY A 285 -29.06 -5.07 -4.78
N SER A 286 -30.03 -4.16 -4.88
CA SER A 286 -30.00 -2.69 -4.63
C SER A 286 -30.60 -2.14 -3.31
N SER A 287 -30.25 -0.88 -2.98
CA SER A 287 -30.61 0.03 -1.84
C SER A 287 -31.98 0.76 -2.04
N PRO A 288 -32.54 1.67 -1.16
CA PRO A 288 -31.92 2.48 -0.06
C PRO A 288 -32.73 2.84 1.24
N GLU A 289 -32.00 3.24 2.31
CA GLU A 289 -32.23 4.35 3.29
C GLU A 289 -31.13 4.34 4.41
N PRO A 290 -30.83 5.41 5.16
CA PRO A 290 -29.55 5.56 5.86
C PRO A 290 -29.46 4.73 7.15
N ARG A 291 -28.95 3.51 6.99
CA ARG A 291 -28.39 2.67 8.05
C ARG A 291 -26.87 2.74 7.96
N ILE A 292 -26.16 2.87 9.08
CA ILE A 292 -24.76 2.45 9.13
C ILE A 292 -24.77 0.91 9.19
N SER A 293 -25.00 0.30 8.03
CA SER A 293 -24.86 -1.14 7.85
C SER A 293 -23.40 -1.41 7.49
N ILE A 294 -22.63 -1.89 8.45
CA ILE A 294 -21.28 -2.38 8.19
C ILE A 294 -21.42 -3.84 7.76
N PHE A 295 -21.50 -4.06 6.44
CA PHE A 295 -21.55 -5.41 5.88
C PHE A 295 -20.14 -6.03 5.89
N SER A 296 -19.94 -7.05 6.73
CA SER A 296 -19.01 -8.13 6.39
C SER A 296 -19.78 -9.18 5.56
N ARG A 297 -19.07 -10.00 4.79
CA ARG A 297 -19.65 -10.73 3.65
C ARG A 297 -20.73 -11.74 4.00
N GLY A 298 -21.73 -11.81 3.13
CA GLY A 298 -22.42 -13.04 2.73
C GLY A 298 -23.65 -12.76 1.87
N LYS A 299 -23.87 -13.61 0.88
CA LYS A 299 -25.11 -13.61 0.09
C LYS A 299 -26.28 -14.12 0.94
N PRO A 300 -27.51 -13.66 0.69
CA PRO A 300 -28.70 -14.22 1.31
C PRO A 300 -28.96 -15.63 0.76
N ALA A 301 -29.03 -16.61 1.66
CA ALA A 301 -29.69 -17.88 1.41
C ALA A 301 -30.94 -17.93 2.29
N PHE A 302 -32.11 -17.67 1.69
CA PHE A 302 -33.38 -18.11 2.25
C PHE A 302 -33.88 -19.27 1.37
N PRO A 303 -34.20 -20.44 1.92
CA PRO A 303 -35.16 -21.31 1.29
C PRO A 303 -36.56 -20.73 1.56
N SER A 304 -37.31 -20.52 0.48
CA SER A 304 -38.75 -20.38 0.54
C SER A 304 -39.34 -21.63 1.17
N ILE A 305 -40.03 -21.49 2.30
CA ILE A 305 -40.97 -22.49 2.77
C ILE A 305 -42.36 -21.83 2.73
N SER A 306 -43.24 -22.50 1.99
CA SER A 306 -44.67 -22.26 1.82
C SER A 306 -45.44 -22.13 3.12
#